data_AF-A0A6A8Q7P9-F1
#
_entry.id   AF-A0A6A8Q7P9-F1
#
_cell.length_a   1.000
_cell.length_b   1.000
_cell.length_c   1.000
_cell.angle_alpha   90.00
_cell.angle_beta   90.00
_cell.angle_gamma   90.00
#
_symmetry.space_group_name_H-M   'P 1'
#
loop_
_entity.id
_entity.type
_entity.pdbx_description
1 polymer ?
#
loop_
_entity_poly.entity_id
_entity_poly.type
_entity_poly.pdbx_seq_one_letter_code
_entity_poly.pdbx_strand_id
1 'polypeptide(L)'
;MFFPSYLFSAAETNLSSSLAGILNALTPLFTGIFAITFWGKSISIKQGAGLAIGFISTSFVILINSSSQLSLNEYALLVIVATICYGININIVKNYLSDVNSLHITTIAVTFSGLLALIFLLFSDYQAYITVSSDQIYPLLSLVILGVMGTALAQLIQNKLIQQSSVAFASSTTYLTRIIHR
;
A
#
# COMPACT_ATOMS: atom_id res chain seq x y z
N MET A 1 -1.42 2.00 7.86
CA MET A 1 -2.54 1.52 7.03
C MET A 1 -3.43 2.67 6.60
N PHE A 2 -4.16 3.34 7.51
CA PHE A 2 -5.11 4.41 7.16
C PHE A 2 -4.53 5.55 6.29
N PHE A 3 -3.41 6.14 6.71
CA PHE A 3 -2.85 7.32 6.03
C PHE A 3 -2.41 7.05 4.57
N PRO A 4 -1.63 5.99 4.28
CA PRO A 4 -1.37 5.59 2.88
C PRO A 4 -2.65 5.31 2.08
N SER A 5 -3.61 4.56 2.64
CA SER A 5 -4.85 4.23 1.93
C SER A 5 -5.65 5.48 1.56
N TYR A 6 -5.74 6.45 2.47
CA TYR A 6 -6.39 7.73 2.22
C TYR A 6 -5.68 8.54 1.11
N LEU A 7 -4.35 8.63 1.16
CA LEU A 7 -3.56 9.31 0.13
C LEU A 7 -3.72 8.66 -1.25
N PHE A 8 -3.74 7.32 -1.32
CA PHE A 8 -3.99 6.59 -2.56
C PHE A 8 -5.39 6.88 -3.10
N SER A 9 -6.43 6.78 -2.26
CA SER A 9 -7.79 7.07 -2.69
C SER A 9 -7.96 8.52 -3.17
N ALA A 10 -7.33 9.49 -2.50
CA ALA A 10 -7.33 10.88 -2.95
C ALA A 10 -6.59 11.05 -4.28
N ALA A 11 -5.46 10.38 -4.46
CA ALA A 11 -4.66 10.46 -5.68
C ALA A 11 -5.34 9.81 -6.89
N GLU A 12 -6.01 8.66 -6.72
CA GLU A 12 -6.71 7.94 -7.78
C GLU A 12 -7.97 8.65 -8.30
N THR A 13 -8.43 9.73 -7.65
CA THR A 13 -9.49 10.58 -8.21
C THR A 13 -9.04 11.33 -9.47
N ASN A 14 -7.74 11.59 -9.61
CA ASN A 14 -7.14 12.36 -10.70
C ASN A 14 -6.02 11.59 -11.43
N LEU A 15 -5.57 10.47 -10.88
CA LEU A 15 -4.57 9.58 -11.50
C LEU A 15 -5.20 8.26 -11.91
N SER A 16 -4.75 7.71 -13.03
CA SER A 16 -5.10 6.35 -13.40
C SER A 16 -4.53 5.34 -12.42
N SER A 17 -5.27 4.28 -12.13
CA SER A 17 -4.79 3.18 -11.27
C SER A 17 -3.51 2.52 -11.79
N SER A 18 -3.28 2.56 -13.11
CA SER A 18 -2.02 2.11 -13.71
C SER A 18 -0.83 2.94 -13.20
N LEU A 19 -0.96 4.27 -13.23
CA LEU A 19 0.08 5.20 -12.77
C LEU A 19 0.26 5.14 -11.24
N ALA A 20 -0.84 5.07 -10.48
CA ALA A 20 -0.79 4.88 -9.03
C ALA A 20 -0.05 3.59 -8.67
N GLY A 21 -0.33 2.49 -9.38
CA GLY A 21 0.39 1.24 -9.20
C GLY A 21 1.89 1.37 -9.53
N ILE A 22 2.26 2.19 -10.52
CA ILE A 22 3.66 2.37 -10.95
C ILE A 22 4.43 3.08 -9.86
N LEU A 23 3.88 4.16 -9.33
CA LEU A 23 4.44 4.87 -8.19
C LEU A 23 4.51 3.96 -6.96
N ASN A 24 3.52 3.10 -6.72
CA ASN A 24 3.55 2.14 -5.62
C ASN A 24 4.74 1.15 -5.68
N ALA A 25 5.27 0.87 -6.87
CA ALA A 25 6.44 0.02 -7.04
C ALA A 25 7.74 0.64 -6.50
N LEU A 26 7.70 1.91 -6.07
CA LEU A 26 8.78 2.58 -5.34
C LEU A 26 8.82 2.22 -3.85
N THR A 27 7.75 1.60 -3.32
CA THR A 27 7.68 1.20 -1.89
C THR A 27 8.89 0.36 -1.44
N PRO A 28 9.35 -0.69 -2.16
CA PRO A 28 10.54 -1.45 -1.79
C PRO A 28 11.81 -0.60 -1.74
N LEU A 29 11.94 0.37 -2.66
CA LEU A 29 13.10 1.26 -2.74
C LEU A 29 13.18 2.14 -1.50
N PHE A 30 12.08 2.80 -1.11
CA PHE A 30 12.05 3.58 0.13
C PHE A 30 12.20 2.70 1.37
N THR A 31 11.61 1.48 1.36
CA THR A 31 11.79 0.51 2.44
C THR A 31 13.28 0.19 2.65
N GLY A 32 14.03 -0.04 1.58
CA GLY A 32 15.46 -0.30 1.63
C GLY A 32 16.26 0.91 2.12
N ILE A 33 16.00 2.09 1.55
CA ILE A 33 16.67 3.33 1.95
C ILE A 33 16.51 3.56 3.46
N PHE A 34 15.27 3.46 3.97
CA PHE A 34 15.02 3.66 5.40
C PHE A 34 15.59 2.55 6.28
N ALA A 35 15.64 1.30 5.81
CA ALA A 35 16.29 0.22 6.54
C ALA A 35 17.77 0.52 6.83
N ILE A 36 18.48 1.11 5.85
CA ILE A 36 19.88 1.53 6.00
C ILE A 36 19.98 2.77 6.89
N THR A 37 19.21 3.82 6.59
CA THR A 37 19.41 5.14 7.22
C THR A 37 18.90 5.22 8.66
N PHE A 38 17.74 4.63 8.97
CA PHE A 38 17.11 4.73 10.30
C PHE A 38 17.39 3.54 11.19
N TRP A 39 17.63 2.35 10.62
CA TRP A 39 17.86 1.12 11.39
C TRP A 39 19.26 0.51 11.22
N GLY A 40 20.14 1.14 10.44
CA GLY A 40 21.52 0.69 10.26
C GLY A 40 21.65 -0.71 9.64
N LYS A 41 20.60 -1.21 8.99
CA LYS A 41 20.62 -2.57 8.42
C LYS A 41 21.37 -2.58 7.10
N SER A 42 22.33 -3.50 6.97
CA SER A 42 23.01 -3.76 5.72
C SER A 42 22.07 -4.48 4.74
N ILE A 43 21.97 -3.95 3.53
CA ILE A 43 21.27 -4.58 2.42
C ILE A 43 22.28 -5.44 1.67
N SER A 44 21.96 -6.71 1.45
CA SER A 44 22.83 -7.57 0.65
C SER A 44 22.88 -7.10 -0.81
N ILE A 45 24.01 -7.33 -1.51
CA ILE A 45 24.18 -6.97 -2.92
C ILE A 45 23.02 -7.49 -3.79
N LYS A 46 22.49 -8.69 -3.49
CA LYS A 46 21.34 -9.28 -4.19
C LYS A 46 20.05 -8.47 -4.01
N GLN A 47 19.82 -7.94 -2.81
CA GLN A 47 18.67 -7.09 -2.50
C GLN A 47 18.81 -5.71 -3.16
N GLY A 48 20.02 -5.12 -3.11
CA GLY A 48 20.32 -3.86 -3.81
C GLY A 48 20.13 -3.97 -5.32
N ALA A 49 20.60 -5.08 -5.93
CA ALA A 49 20.38 -5.35 -7.34
C ALA A 49 18.89 -5.52 -7.68
N GLY A 50 18.12 -6.21 -6.83
CA GLY A 50 16.67 -6.34 -7.00
C GLY A 50 15.94 -4.98 -6.95
N LEU A 51 16.34 -4.09 -6.04
CA LEU A 51 15.80 -2.72 -5.97
C LEU A 51 16.16 -1.90 -7.22
N ALA A 52 17.40 -1.99 -7.69
CA ALA A 52 17.85 -1.29 -8.90
C ALA A 52 17.08 -1.78 -10.14
N ILE A 53 16.94 -3.09 -10.30
CA ILE A 53 16.16 -3.68 -11.40
C ILE A 53 14.69 -3.22 -11.32
N GLY A 54 14.07 -3.30 -10.14
CA GLY A 54 12.69 -2.84 -9.94
C GLY A 54 12.49 -1.37 -10.26
N PHE A 55 13.46 -0.52 -9.92
CA PHE A 55 13.45 0.91 -10.27
C PHE A 55 13.59 1.14 -11.77
N ILE A 56 14.49 0.43 -12.44
CA ILE A 56 14.68 0.50 -13.89
C ILE A 56 13.41 0.03 -14.62
N SER A 57 12.82 -1.10 -14.20
CA SER A 57 11.57 -1.60 -14.77
C SER A 57 10.43 -0.60 -14.61
N THR A 58 10.31 0.02 -13.43
CA THR A 58 9.29 1.05 -13.17
C THR A 58 9.51 2.27 -14.06
N SER A 59 10.75 2.77 -14.16
CA SER A 59 11.13 3.89 -15.03
C SER A 59 10.86 3.59 -16.51
N PHE A 60 11.12 2.37 -16.95
CA PHE A 60 10.87 1.93 -18.34
C PHE A 60 9.37 1.87 -18.65
N VAL A 61 8.56 1.36 -17.72
CA VAL A 61 7.10 1.34 -17.86
C VAL A 61 6.53 2.76 -17.88
N ILE A 62 7.05 3.68 -17.06
CA ILE A 62 6.70 5.10 -17.12
C ILE A 62 7.01 5.65 -18.52
N LEU A 63 8.23 5.44 -19.01
CA LEU A 63 8.69 5.93 -20.31
C LEU A 63 7.82 5.44 -21.48
N ILE A 64 7.41 4.17 -21.47
CA ILE A 64 6.51 3.61 -22.50
C ILE A 64 5.09 4.20 -22.42
N ASN A 65 4.59 4.46 -21.20
CA ASN A 65 3.25 5.01 -21.00
C ASN A 65 3.18 6.54 -21.16
N SER A 66 4.33 7.22 -21.38
CA SER A 66 4.43 8.68 -21.57
C SER A 66 3.71 9.24 -22.80
N SER A 67 3.13 8.39 -23.66
CA SER A 67 2.17 8.82 -24.68
C SER A 67 0.89 9.39 -24.05
N SER A 68 0.60 9.05 -22.79
CA SER A 68 -0.29 9.79 -21.91
C SER A 68 0.49 10.87 -21.16
N GLN A 69 0.01 12.11 -21.12
CA GLN A 69 0.66 13.23 -20.43
C GLN A 69 1.01 12.87 -18.98
N LEU A 70 2.26 12.47 -18.75
CA LEU A 70 2.86 12.38 -17.42
C LEU A 70 3.09 13.80 -16.91
N SER A 71 2.03 14.45 -16.44
CA SER A 71 2.20 15.58 -15.54
C SER A 71 2.56 14.99 -14.18
N LEU A 72 3.77 15.28 -13.70
CA LEU A 72 4.11 15.15 -12.28
C LEU A 72 3.25 16.16 -11.51
N ASN A 73 1.99 15.79 -11.31
CA ASN A 73 0.97 16.58 -10.65
C ASN A 73 1.05 16.35 -9.14
N GLU A 74 0.45 17.24 -8.36
CA GLU A 74 0.37 17.17 -6.90
C GLU A 74 -0.15 15.81 -6.41
N TYR A 75 -1.05 15.18 -7.17
CA TYR A 75 -1.57 13.83 -6.90
C TYR A 75 -0.51 12.72 -6.98
N ALA A 76 0.48 12.83 -7.87
CA ALA A 76 1.56 11.84 -7.96
C ALA A 76 2.47 11.92 -6.73
N LEU A 77 2.64 13.12 -6.18
CA LEU A 77 3.38 13.37 -4.95
C LEU A 77 2.66 12.72 -3.76
N LEU A 78 1.33 12.77 -3.70
CA LEU A 78 0.55 12.06 -2.67
C LEU A 78 0.83 10.55 -2.68
N VAL A 79 0.93 9.93 -3.85
CA VAL A 79 1.25 8.51 -3.97
C VAL A 79 2.68 8.24 -3.47
N ILE A 80 3.65 9.09 -3.82
CA ILE A 80 5.03 8.95 -3.33
C ILE A 80 5.06 9.03 -1.80
N VAL A 81 4.37 9.99 -1.20
CA VAL A 81 4.26 10.09 0.27
C VAL A 81 3.64 8.83 0.86
N ALA A 82 2.61 8.27 0.23
CA ALA A 82 2.01 7.01 0.66
C ALA A 82 3.02 5.85 0.62
N THR A 83 3.86 5.75 -0.42
CA THR A 83 4.91 4.72 -0.51
C THR A 83 6.00 4.87 0.54
N ILE A 84 6.36 6.11 0.90
CA ILE A 84 7.28 6.42 2.00
C ILE A 84 6.71 5.91 3.33
N CYS A 85 5.45 6.25 3.61
CA CYS A 85 4.75 5.77 4.81
C CYS A 85 4.68 4.24 4.87
N TYR A 86 4.43 3.56 3.73
CA TYR A 86 4.49 2.10 3.68
C TYR A 86 5.89 1.56 3.96
N GLY A 87 6.93 2.13 3.36
CA GLY A 87 8.30 1.68 3.59
C GLY A 87 8.76 1.83 5.04
N ILE A 88 8.35 2.91 5.71
CA ILE A 88 8.56 3.09 7.15
C ILE A 88 7.79 2.03 7.94
N ASN A 89 6.51 1.81 7.62
CA ASN A 89 5.67 0.84 8.33
C ASN A 89 6.24 -0.58 8.25
N ILE A 90 6.70 -1.01 7.07
CA ILE A 90 7.32 -2.33 6.88
C ILE A 90 8.56 -2.49 7.77
N ASN A 91 9.40 -1.46 7.87
CA ASN A 91 10.57 -1.47 8.75
C ASN A 91 10.18 -1.52 10.22
N ILE A 92 9.19 -0.73 10.65
CA ILE A 92 8.70 -0.76 12.04
C ILE A 92 8.17 -2.16 12.38
N VAL A 93 7.33 -2.75 11.53
CA VAL A 93 6.77 -4.08 11.75
C VAL A 93 7.88 -5.12 11.85
N LYS A 94 8.91 -5.04 10.99
CA LYS A 94 10.03 -5.98 11.03
C LYS A 94 10.89 -5.81 12.29
N ASN A 95 11.17 -4.57 12.69
CA ASN A 95 12.22 -4.29 13.67
C ASN A 95 11.70 -4.24 15.11
N TYR A 96 10.43 -3.86 15.31
CA TYR A 96 9.85 -3.68 16.64
C TYR A 96 8.67 -4.62 16.92
N LEU A 97 8.05 -5.19 15.89
CA LEU A 97 6.85 -6.03 16.03
C LEU A 97 7.08 -7.45 15.47
N SER A 98 8.33 -7.89 15.36
CA SER A 98 8.65 -9.27 14.93
C SER A 98 8.12 -10.33 15.88
N ASP A 99 8.11 -10.01 17.18
CA ASP A 99 7.80 -10.95 18.25
C ASP A 99 6.31 -10.93 18.62
N VAL A 100 5.56 -9.98 18.04
CA VAL A 100 4.12 -9.85 18.23
C VAL A 100 3.39 -10.67 17.18
N ASN A 101 2.33 -11.39 17.58
CA ASN A 101 1.53 -12.17 16.64
C ASN A 101 0.98 -11.26 15.51
N SER A 102 1.28 -11.60 14.26
CA SER A 102 0.79 -10.91 13.05
C SER A 102 -0.72 -10.67 13.07
N LEU A 103 -1.50 -11.60 13.63
CA LEU A 103 -2.95 -11.46 13.76
C LEU A 103 -3.30 -10.26 14.65
N HIS A 104 -2.63 -10.08 15.79
CA HIS A 104 -2.89 -8.95 16.68
C HIS A 104 -2.53 -7.62 16.02
N ILE A 105 -1.40 -7.56 15.31
CA ILE A 105 -0.98 -6.36 14.58
C ILE A 105 -2.05 -5.99 13.54
N THR A 106 -2.48 -6.97 12.74
CA THR A 106 -3.48 -6.73 11.70
C THR A 106 -4.83 -6.34 12.28
N THR A 107 -5.32 -7.03 13.32
CA THR A 107 -6.59 -6.70 13.96
C THR A 107 -6.59 -5.28 14.48
N ILE A 108 -5.56 -4.87 15.24
CA ILE A 108 -5.46 -3.50 15.76
C ILE A 108 -5.41 -2.49 14.61
N ALA A 109 -4.57 -2.74 13.59
CA ALA A 109 -4.42 -1.83 12.46
C ALA A 109 -5.72 -1.65 11.65
N VAL A 110 -6.41 -2.75 11.34
CA VAL A 110 -7.67 -2.73 10.56
C VAL A 110 -8.80 -2.13 11.39
N THR A 111 -8.94 -2.49 12.66
CA THR A 111 -9.96 -1.92 13.55
C THR A 111 -9.78 -0.41 13.72
N PHE A 112 -8.55 0.05 13.98
CA PHE A 112 -8.28 1.48 14.15
C PHE A 112 -8.50 2.25 12.85
N SER A 113 -8.10 1.68 11.71
CA SER A 113 -8.37 2.26 10.39
C SER A 113 -9.86 2.34 10.09
N GLY A 114 -10.64 1.32 10.45
CA GLY A 114 -12.09 1.31 10.31
C GLY A 114 -12.78 2.34 11.20
N LEU A 115 -12.28 2.51 12.44
CA LEU A 115 -12.78 3.54 13.36
C LEU A 115 -12.54 4.96 12.83
N LEU A 116 -11.33 5.22 12.32
CA LEU A 116 -11.00 6.50 11.68
C LEU A 116 -11.86 6.77 10.44
N ALA A 117 -12.11 5.73 9.62
CA ALA A 117 -12.99 5.84 8.46
C ALA A 117 -14.44 6.13 8.88
N LEU A 118 -14.93 5.51 9.95
CA LEU A 118 -16.26 5.78 10.50
C LEU A 118 -16.38 7.21 11.01
N ILE A 119 -15.38 7.69 11.75
CA ILE A 119 -15.32 9.09 12.20
C ILE A 119 -15.39 10.03 10.99
N PHE A 120 -14.57 9.79 9.97
CA PHE A 120 -14.56 10.61 8.76
C PHE A 120 -15.93 10.61 8.04
N LEU A 121 -16.62 9.47 8.00
CA LEU A 121 -17.97 9.36 7.45
C LEU A 121 -18.99 10.19 8.24
N LEU A 122 -18.94 10.15 9.57
CA LEU A 122 -19.86 10.88 10.45
C LEU A 122 -19.68 12.40 10.40
N PHE A 123 -18.46 12.87 10.14
CA PHE A 123 -18.14 14.30 10.06
C PHE A 123 -18.18 14.86 8.63
N SER A 124 -18.35 14.02 7.62
CA SER A 124 -18.49 14.47 6.23
C SER A 124 -19.96 14.74 5.89
N ASP A 125 -20.24 15.77 5.09
CA ASP A 125 -21.58 16.14 4.60
C ASP A 125 -22.22 15.10 3.63
N TYR A 126 -21.68 13.88 3.59
CA TYR A 126 -22.06 12.81 2.69
C TYR A 126 -23.28 12.00 3.20
N GLN A 127 -24.35 12.70 3.61
CA GLN A 127 -25.60 12.07 4.07
C GLN A 127 -26.21 11.10 3.04
N ALA A 128 -25.93 11.29 1.75
CA ALA A 128 -26.40 10.44 0.65
C ALA A 128 -25.89 8.98 0.72
N TYR A 129 -24.80 8.71 1.44
CA TYR A 129 -24.22 7.36 1.58
C TYR A 129 -24.72 6.60 2.82
N ILE A 130 -25.52 7.24 3.68
CA ILE A 130 -26.02 6.67 4.93
C ILE A 130 -27.37 5.95 4.70
N THR A 131 -28.12 6.34 3.67
CA THR A 131 -29.40 5.71 3.32
C THR A 131 -29.20 4.47 2.47
N VAL A 132 -29.31 3.30 3.08
CA VAL A 132 -29.30 2.00 2.39
C VAL A 132 -30.72 1.68 1.92
N SER A 133 -30.97 1.78 0.62
CA SER A 133 -32.22 1.26 0.02
C SER A 133 -32.14 -0.26 -0.19
N SER A 134 -33.29 -0.93 -0.31
CA SER A 134 -33.39 -2.39 -0.48
C SER A 134 -32.59 -2.94 -1.66
N ASP A 135 -32.35 -2.11 -2.68
CA ASP A 135 -31.62 -2.47 -3.90
C ASP A 135 -30.08 -2.42 -3.74
N GLN A 136 -29.58 -1.95 -2.59
CA GLN A 136 -28.15 -1.75 -2.32
C GLN A 136 -27.50 -2.85 -1.47
N ILE A 137 -28.23 -3.91 -1.14
CA ILE A 137 -27.73 -5.03 -0.32
C ILE A 137 -26.56 -5.75 -1.01
N TYR A 138 -26.63 -6.00 -2.32
CA TYR A 138 -25.56 -6.68 -3.07
C TYR A 138 -24.26 -5.85 -3.18
N PRO A 139 -24.31 -4.53 -3.48
CA PRO A 139 -23.15 -3.65 -3.37
C PRO A 139 -22.53 -3.63 -1.96
N LEU A 140 -23.36 -3.57 -0.91
CA LEU A 140 -22.89 -3.58 0.48
C LEU A 140 -22.16 -4.88 0.80
N LEU A 141 -22.73 -6.03 0.41
CA LEU A 141 -22.11 -7.34 0.62
C LEU A 141 -20.76 -7.44 -0.10
N SER A 142 -20.69 -6.95 -1.34
CA SER A 142 -19.46 -6.90 -2.13
C SER A 142 -18.36 -6.07 -1.44
N LEU A 143 -18.72 -4.91 -0.87
CA LEU A 143 -17.81 -4.07 -0.10
C LEU A 143 -17.29 -4.78 1.16
N VAL A 144 -18.17 -5.47 1.90
CA VAL A 144 -17.79 -6.24 3.08
C VAL A 144 -16.83 -7.37 2.71
N ILE A 145 -17.14 -8.14 1.67
CA ILE A 145 -16.29 -9.22 1.18
C ILE A 145 -14.92 -8.68 0.75
N LEU A 146 -14.89 -7.56 0.02
CA LEU A 146 -13.65 -6.93 -0.41
C LEU A 146 -12.82 -6.41 0.77
N GLY A 147 -13.46 -5.81 1.78
CA GLY A 147 -12.75 -5.35 2.99
C GLY A 147 -12.17 -6.51 3.80
N VAL A 148 -12.94 -7.58 4.01
CA VAL A 148 -12.48 -8.75 4.79
C VAL A 148 -11.41 -9.53 4.02
N MET A 149 -11.70 -9.92 2.77
CA MET A 149 -10.81 -10.76 1.98
C MET A 149 -9.67 -9.98 1.34
N GLY A 150 -9.97 -8.83 0.76
CA GLY A 150 -9.00 -8.02 0.03
C GLY A 150 -8.10 -7.18 0.94
N THR A 151 -8.59 -6.71 2.09
CA THR A 151 -7.79 -5.85 2.99
C THR A 151 -7.31 -6.60 4.22
N ALA A 152 -8.21 -7.14 5.05
CA ALA A 152 -7.82 -7.72 6.34
C ALA A 152 -6.96 -9.00 6.17
N LEU A 153 -7.40 -9.93 5.32
CA LEU A 153 -6.63 -11.15 5.04
C LEU A 153 -5.31 -10.85 4.31
N ALA A 154 -5.31 -9.97 3.31
CA ALA A 154 -4.08 -9.59 2.62
C ALA A 154 -3.06 -8.94 3.57
N GLN A 155 -3.51 -8.05 4.45
CA GLN A 155 -2.64 -7.41 5.44
C GLN A 155 -2.08 -8.42 6.45
N LEU A 156 -2.87 -9.40 6.87
CA LEU A 156 -2.40 -10.49 7.74
C LEU A 156 -1.30 -11.30 7.07
N ILE A 157 -1.51 -11.69 5.80
CA ILE A 157 -0.50 -12.42 5.02
C ILE A 157 0.76 -11.56 4.85
N GLN A 158 0.62 -10.27 4.54
CA GLN A 158 1.76 -9.37 4.38
C GLN A 158 2.54 -9.18 5.68
N ASN A 159 1.87 -8.96 6.82
CA ASN A 159 2.54 -8.84 8.11
C ASN A 159 3.27 -10.13 8.48
N LYS A 160 2.65 -11.29 8.22
CA LYS A 160 3.27 -12.60 8.44
C LYS A 160 4.50 -12.80 7.55
N LEU A 161 4.43 -12.40 6.28
CA LEU A 161 5.56 -12.43 5.37
C LEU A 161 6.67 -11.48 5.82
N ILE A 162 6.36 -10.28 6.30
CA ILE A 162 7.37 -9.35 6.84
C ILE A 162 8.07 -10.00 8.04
N GLN A 163 7.33 -10.60 8.96
CA GLN A 163 7.90 -11.26 10.14
C GLN A 163 8.78 -12.46 9.77
N GLN A 164 8.30 -13.33 8.87
CA GLN A 164 8.97 -14.59 8.52
C GLN A 164 10.07 -14.44 7.45
N SER A 165 10.01 -13.41 6.61
CA SER A 165 10.92 -13.24 5.45
C SER A 165 11.91 -12.10 5.67
N SER A 166 12.93 -12.00 4.81
CA SER A 166 13.73 -10.77 4.74
C SER A 166 12.86 -9.59 4.26
N VAL A 167 13.14 -8.38 4.75
CA VAL A 167 12.38 -7.15 4.41
C VAL A 167 12.25 -6.97 2.90
N ALA A 168 13.32 -7.27 2.16
CA ALA A 168 13.34 -7.20 0.71
C ALA A 168 12.40 -8.24 0.05
N PHE A 169 12.33 -9.47 0.56
CA PHE A 169 11.42 -10.50 0.01
C PHE A 169 9.95 -10.16 0.27
N ALA A 170 9.62 -9.65 1.47
CA ALA A 170 8.27 -9.22 1.78
C ALA A 170 7.81 -8.00 0.96
N SER A 171 8.73 -7.13 0.56
CA SER A 171 8.44 -6.03 -0.37
C SER A 171 8.36 -6.48 -1.84
N SER A 172 8.95 -7.63 -2.18
CA SER A 172 8.98 -8.16 -3.55
C SER A 172 7.65 -8.75 -4.02
N THR A 173 6.74 -9.10 -3.09
CA THR A 173 5.39 -9.55 -3.46
C THR A 173 4.61 -8.46 -4.19
N THR A 174 4.91 -7.18 -3.95
CA THR A 174 4.34 -6.06 -4.71
C THR A 174 4.70 -6.12 -6.20
N TYR A 175 5.87 -6.68 -6.55
CA TYR A 175 6.24 -6.92 -7.95
C TYR A 175 5.47 -8.09 -8.55
N LEU A 176 5.20 -9.16 -7.79
CA LEU A 176 4.43 -10.32 -8.24
C LEU A 176 2.98 -9.97 -8.59
N THR A 177 2.34 -9.09 -7.82
CA THR A 177 0.97 -8.64 -8.10
C THR A 177 0.82 -7.99 -9.49
N ARG A 178 1.89 -7.42 -10.05
CA ARG A 178 1.88 -6.80 -11.39
C ARG A 178 1.94 -7.79 -12.56
N ILE A 179 2.45 -9.01 -12.34
CA ILE A 179 2.57 -10.02 -13.40
C ILE A 179 1.21 -10.66 -13.71
N ILE A 180 0.34 -10.75 -12.71
CA ILE A 180 -0.95 -11.45 -12.80
C ILE A 180 -2.04 -10.55 -13.43
N HIS A 181 -1.83 -9.23 -13.47
CA HIS A 181 -2.78 -8.25 -13.99
C HIS A 181 -2.59 -7.89 -15.48
N ARG A 182 -2.02 -8.81 -16.27
CA ARG A 182 -1.87 -8.64 -17.71
C ARG A 182 -3.03 -9.28 -18.48
#